data_AF-A0A496VN43-F1
#
_entry.id   AF-A0A496VN43-F1
#
_cell.length_a   1.000
_cell.length_b   1.000
_cell.length_c   1.000
_cell.angle_alpha   90.00
_cell.angle_beta   90.00
_cell.angle_gamma   90.00
#
_symmetry.space_group_name_H-M   'P 1'
#
loop_
_entity.id
_entity.type
_entity.pdbx_description
1 polymer ?
#
loop_
_entity_poly.entity_id
_entity_poly.type
_entity_poly.pdbx_seq_one_letter_code
_entity_poly.pdbx_strand_id
1 'polypeptide(L)'
;MAMQALVMGFGGTGAQILTYLKEIAVLKQGKSPDGIKFLLFDTIADWQPGETVSILGGAAEEQLAEGHEEGTSLDSDSEYYYLQDHHPYLDEHVFKLLDRRVGQPDKYPHLKDWLHIHWLGRHVAKHTLNIKEGAAQQRQIGRFAMFQNADRIIQRMTQELRNIKHGETIVNVWIIGSSAGGTGAGTILDAAYMTRIAAAGIGIQITGVIVLPDVYSDKEGISQARAY
;
A
#
# COMPACT_ATOMS: atom_id res chain seq x y z
N MET A 1 -5.21 30.33 4.05
CA MET A 1 -4.61 29.63 2.89
C MET A 1 -5.29 28.28 2.77
N ALA A 2 -5.67 27.87 1.56
CA ALA A 2 -6.24 26.53 1.35
C ALA A 2 -5.18 25.48 1.67
N MET A 3 -5.58 24.42 2.39
CA MET A 3 -4.69 23.30 2.75
C MET A 3 -4.26 22.55 1.48
N GLN A 4 -2.96 22.27 1.38
CA GLN A 4 -2.36 21.43 0.35
C GLN A 4 -1.96 20.10 0.99
N ALA A 5 -2.60 19.00 0.60
CA ALA A 5 -2.37 17.70 1.21
C ALA A 5 -2.35 16.55 0.21
N LEU A 6 -1.37 15.67 0.36
CA LEU A 6 -1.33 14.35 -0.26
C LEU A 6 -1.60 13.31 0.82
N VAL A 7 -2.72 12.61 0.74
CA VAL A 7 -3.16 11.62 1.72
C VAL A 7 -3.04 10.23 1.10
N MET A 8 -2.07 9.45 1.58
CA MET A 8 -1.72 8.14 1.02
C MET A 8 -2.13 7.03 1.97
N GLY A 9 -2.81 6.02 1.44
CA GLY A 9 -3.25 4.83 2.15
C GLY A 9 -2.51 3.60 1.65
N PHE A 10 -2.14 2.69 2.55
CA PHE A 10 -1.42 1.47 2.22
C PHE A 10 -2.17 0.23 2.73
N GLY A 11 -2.56 -0.65 1.81
CA GLY A 11 -3.37 -1.84 2.10
C GLY A 11 -4.84 -1.55 2.41
N GLY A 12 -5.60 -2.60 2.73
CA GLY A 12 -7.03 -2.53 3.04
C GLY A 12 -7.42 -1.50 4.11
N THR A 13 -6.69 -1.42 5.23
CA THR A 13 -6.94 -0.37 6.24
C THR A 13 -6.76 1.04 5.68
N GLY A 14 -5.72 1.23 4.84
CA GLY A 14 -5.51 2.48 4.14
C GLY A 14 -6.68 2.81 3.23
N ALA A 15 -7.19 1.84 2.48
CA ALA A 15 -8.37 1.99 1.63
C ALA A 15 -9.58 2.47 2.43
N GLN A 16 -9.92 1.79 3.53
CA GLN A 16 -11.05 2.15 4.40
C GLN A 16 -10.94 3.58 4.93
N ILE A 17 -9.76 3.97 5.44
CA ILE A 17 -9.57 5.31 5.99
C ILE A 17 -9.59 6.38 4.89
N LEU A 18 -8.96 6.14 3.74
CA LEU A 18 -8.98 7.09 2.64
C LEU A 18 -10.38 7.32 2.11
N THR A 19 -11.16 6.25 1.91
CA THR A 19 -12.57 6.33 1.49
C THR A 19 -13.38 7.15 2.49
N TYR A 20 -13.24 6.88 3.79
CA TYR A 20 -13.93 7.64 4.83
C TYR A 20 -13.53 9.13 4.86
N LEU A 21 -12.23 9.43 4.70
CA LEU A 21 -11.74 10.81 4.64
C LEU A 21 -12.25 11.55 3.39
N LYS A 22 -12.28 10.87 2.23
CA LYS A 22 -12.82 11.42 0.98
C LYS A 22 -14.30 11.70 1.11
N GLU A 23 -15.06 10.77 1.68
CA GLU A 23 -16.49 10.93 1.96
C GLU A 23 -16.76 12.17 2.82
N ILE A 24 -16.06 12.33 3.95
CA ILE A 24 -16.18 13.53 4.79
C ILE A 24 -15.86 14.81 4.00
N ALA A 25 -14.83 14.77 3.15
CA ALA A 25 -14.41 15.92 2.38
C ALA A 25 -15.47 16.33 1.32
N VAL A 26 -16.02 15.34 0.61
CA VAL A 26 -17.08 15.52 -0.38
C VAL A 26 -18.36 16.01 0.27
N LEU A 27 -18.81 15.39 1.37
CA LEU A 27 -20.02 15.79 2.09
C LEU A 27 -19.94 17.23 2.62
N LYS A 28 -18.74 17.69 3.00
CA LYS A 28 -18.54 19.07 3.49
C LYS A 28 -18.46 20.11 2.38
N GLN A 29 -17.95 19.76 1.20
CA GLN A 29 -17.65 20.73 0.13
C GLN A 29 -18.51 20.54 -1.13
N GLY A 30 -19.36 19.51 -1.18
CA GLY A 30 -20.11 19.08 -2.37
C GLY A 30 -19.26 18.41 -3.45
N LYS A 31 -17.93 18.39 -3.29
CA LYS A 31 -16.97 17.75 -4.20
C LYS A 31 -15.66 17.43 -3.47
N SER A 32 -14.80 16.62 -4.10
CA SER A 32 -13.43 16.43 -3.61
C SER A 32 -12.66 17.76 -3.65
N PRO A 33 -11.99 18.17 -2.55
CA PRO A 33 -11.29 19.45 -2.50
C PRO A 33 -10.08 19.47 -3.46
N ASP A 34 -9.94 20.54 -4.25
CA ASP A 34 -8.89 20.63 -5.27
C ASP A 34 -7.46 20.58 -4.67
N GLY A 35 -7.30 21.03 -3.42
CA GLY A 35 -6.02 21.02 -2.68
C GLY A 35 -5.71 19.72 -1.94
N ILE A 36 -6.57 18.70 -2.00
CA ILE A 36 -6.37 17.40 -1.34
C ILE A 36 -6.37 16.30 -2.41
N LYS A 37 -5.34 15.45 -2.40
CA LYS A 37 -5.30 14.25 -3.23
C LYS A 37 -5.27 13.01 -2.36
N PHE A 38 -6.09 12.02 -2.72
CA PHE A 38 -6.11 10.70 -2.13
C PHE A 38 -5.40 9.73 -3.07
N LEU A 39 -4.55 8.87 -2.52
CA LEU A 39 -3.84 7.85 -3.30
C LEU A 39 -3.65 6.57 -2.49
N LEU A 40 -4.32 5.51 -2.93
CA LEU A 40 -4.25 4.18 -2.33
C LEU A 40 -3.18 3.34 -3.02
N PHE A 41 -2.34 2.67 -2.25
CA PHE A 41 -1.40 1.66 -2.70
C PHE A 41 -1.80 0.31 -2.13
N ASP A 42 -2.16 -0.64 -3.00
CA ASP A 42 -2.46 -2.01 -2.59
C ASP A 42 -2.00 -3.04 -3.63
N THR A 43 -2.02 -4.29 -3.21
CA THR A 43 -1.60 -5.48 -3.94
C THR A 43 -2.77 -6.19 -4.64
N ILE A 44 -3.99 -5.67 -4.53
CA ILE A 44 -5.17 -6.30 -5.14
C ILE A 44 -5.25 -5.90 -6.61
N ALA A 45 -5.17 -6.87 -7.52
CA ALA A 45 -5.37 -6.61 -8.94
C ALA A 45 -6.82 -6.18 -9.21
N ASP A 46 -7.01 -5.33 -10.21
CA ASP A 46 -8.34 -4.90 -10.69
C ASP A 46 -9.25 -4.32 -9.60
N TRP A 47 -8.66 -3.70 -8.57
CA TRP A 47 -9.37 -3.12 -7.42
C TRP A 47 -10.53 -2.20 -7.86
N GLN A 48 -11.73 -2.49 -7.36
CA GLN A 48 -12.91 -1.64 -7.49
C GLN A 48 -13.55 -1.39 -6.12
N PRO A 49 -14.11 -0.19 -5.89
CA PRO A 49 -14.88 0.09 -4.68
C PRO A 49 -16.06 -0.87 -4.54
N GLY A 50 -16.30 -1.38 -3.31
CA GLY A 50 -17.46 -2.20 -2.99
C GLY A 50 -17.44 -3.63 -3.52
N GLU A 51 -16.45 -3.99 -4.34
CA GLU A 51 -16.30 -5.35 -4.86
C GLU A 51 -15.95 -6.33 -3.73
N THR A 52 -16.56 -7.52 -3.78
CA THR A 52 -16.27 -8.61 -2.88
C THR A 52 -15.14 -9.46 -3.46
N VAL A 53 -14.03 -9.53 -2.75
CA VAL A 53 -12.84 -10.27 -3.20
C VAL A 53 -12.45 -11.35 -2.19
N SER A 54 -11.91 -12.46 -2.69
CA SER A 54 -11.27 -13.45 -1.84
C SER A 54 -9.83 -13.02 -1.56
N ILE A 55 -9.55 -12.62 -0.32
CA ILE A 55 -8.21 -12.19 0.07
C ILE A 55 -7.39 -13.40 0.48
N LEU A 56 -6.18 -13.54 -0.09
CA LEU A 56 -5.25 -14.58 0.32
C LEU A 56 -4.97 -14.52 1.83
N GLY A 57 -5.05 -15.65 2.51
CA GLY A 57 -4.77 -15.75 3.95
C GLY A 57 -5.89 -15.25 4.87
N GLY A 58 -7.00 -14.73 4.32
CA GLY A 58 -8.26 -14.55 5.03
C GLY A 58 -9.09 -15.84 5.03
N ALA A 59 -9.97 -15.98 6.02
CA ALA A 59 -10.91 -17.12 6.09
C ALA A 59 -12.22 -16.88 5.31
N ALA A 60 -12.46 -15.64 4.84
CA ALA A 60 -13.71 -15.20 4.23
C ALA A 60 -13.44 -14.21 3.08
N GLU A 61 -14.46 -14.01 2.25
CA GLU A 61 -14.51 -12.90 1.29
C GLU A 61 -14.57 -11.56 2.04
N GLU A 62 -13.86 -10.56 1.53
CA GLU A 62 -13.84 -9.21 2.09
C GLU A 62 -14.42 -8.23 1.07
N GLN A 63 -15.33 -7.38 1.53
CA GLN A 63 -15.83 -6.28 0.73
C GLN A 63 -14.83 -5.12 0.75
N LEU A 64 -14.36 -4.70 -0.43
CA LEU A 64 -13.45 -3.57 -0.57
C LEU A 64 -14.13 -2.26 -0.17
N ALA A 65 -13.32 -1.30 0.26
CA ALA A 65 -13.80 -0.01 0.76
C ALA A 65 -14.66 0.72 -0.28
N GLU A 66 -15.85 1.15 0.13
CA GLU A 66 -16.81 1.91 -0.67
C GLU A 66 -17.36 3.07 0.17
N GLY A 67 -17.53 4.23 -0.43
CA GLY A 67 -18.21 5.35 0.22
C GLY A 67 -19.73 5.20 0.10
N HIS A 68 -20.48 5.76 1.04
CA HIS A 68 -21.93 5.53 1.10
C HIS A 68 -22.74 6.40 0.14
N GLU A 69 -22.12 7.44 -0.42
CA GLU A 69 -22.77 8.44 -1.27
C GLU A 69 -22.07 8.56 -2.64
N GLU A 70 -22.79 9.07 -3.64
CA GLU A 70 -22.24 9.24 -4.98
C GLU A 70 -20.97 10.13 -4.99
N GLY A 71 -19.90 9.65 -5.63
CA GLY A 71 -18.64 10.37 -5.74
C GLY A 71 -17.75 10.33 -4.49
N THR A 72 -18.08 9.52 -3.49
CA THR A 72 -17.32 9.42 -2.22
C THR A 72 -16.32 8.26 -2.18
N SER A 73 -16.52 7.22 -2.99
CA SER A 73 -15.54 6.14 -3.19
C SER A 73 -14.24 6.64 -3.85
N LEU A 74 -13.13 5.96 -3.58
CA LEU A 74 -11.89 6.20 -4.33
C LEU A 74 -12.06 5.76 -5.79
N ASP A 75 -11.49 6.53 -6.70
CA ASP A 75 -11.50 6.25 -8.13
C ASP A 75 -10.40 5.23 -8.49
N SER A 76 -10.77 4.11 -9.10
CA SER A 76 -9.85 3.01 -9.42
C SER A 76 -8.77 3.38 -10.44
N ASP A 77 -9.01 4.39 -11.27
CA ASP A 77 -8.10 4.75 -12.36
C ASP A 77 -7.09 5.83 -11.92
N SER A 78 -7.52 6.73 -11.03
CA SER A 78 -6.78 7.91 -10.66
C SER A 78 -6.33 7.93 -9.19
N GLU A 79 -7.04 7.28 -8.28
CA GLU A 79 -6.74 7.28 -6.84
C GLU A 79 -6.26 5.90 -6.33
N TYR A 80 -6.16 4.91 -7.21
CA TYR A 80 -5.58 3.61 -6.90
C TYR A 80 -4.25 3.38 -7.63
N TYR A 81 -3.29 2.79 -6.93
CA TYR A 81 -2.00 2.38 -7.45
C TYR A 81 -1.75 0.91 -7.11
N TYR A 82 -1.80 0.07 -8.14
CA TYR A 82 -1.54 -1.36 -8.00
C TYR A 82 -0.04 -1.67 -7.83
N LEU A 83 0.31 -2.23 -6.68
CA LEU A 83 1.63 -2.78 -6.35
C LEU A 83 1.79 -4.15 -7.02
N GLN A 84 1.99 -4.12 -8.33
CA GLN A 84 2.03 -5.30 -9.19
C GLN A 84 3.31 -6.14 -9.00
N ASP A 85 3.17 -7.45 -9.16
CA ASP A 85 4.31 -8.38 -9.32
C ASP A 85 4.85 -8.32 -10.76
N HIS A 86 6.13 -8.04 -10.95
CA HIS A 86 6.80 -8.04 -12.25
C HIS A 86 7.74 -9.23 -12.37
N HIS A 87 8.05 -9.64 -13.61
CA HIS A 87 9.08 -10.65 -13.81
C HIS A 87 10.47 -10.06 -13.51
N PRO A 88 11.35 -10.75 -12.76
CA PRO A 88 11.13 -12.05 -12.13
C PRO A 88 10.17 -12.01 -10.93
N TYR A 89 9.19 -12.91 -10.90
CA TYR A 89 8.12 -12.88 -9.88
C TYR A 89 8.62 -13.25 -8.48
N LEU A 90 7.79 -13.02 -7.46
CA LEU A 90 8.14 -13.35 -6.07
C LEU A 90 8.52 -14.83 -5.89
N ASP A 91 7.77 -15.75 -6.49
CA ASP A 91 8.03 -17.18 -6.35
C ASP A 91 9.38 -17.59 -6.98
N GLU A 92 9.76 -16.97 -8.10
CA GLU A 92 11.06 -17.17 -8.74
C GLU A 92 12.20 -16.68 -7.84
N HIS A 93 12.02 -15.53 -7.17
CA HIS A 93 12.98 -15.07 -6.17
C HIS A 93 13.12 -16.04 -5.01
N VAL A 94 11.99 -16.53 -4.48
CA VAL A 94 11.95 -17.41 -3.30
C VAL A 94 12.57 -18.77 -3.58
N PHE A 95 12.23 -19.41 -4.70
CA PHE A 95 12.62 -20.81 -4.97
C PHE A 95 13.84 -20.97 -5.88
N LYS A 96 14.29 -19.91 -6.56
CA LYS A 96 15.40 -20.01 -7.52
C LYS A 96 16.45 -18.93 -7.33
N LEU A 97 16.10 -17.65 -7.47
CA LEU A 97 17.09 -16.59 -7.72
C LEU A 97 17.92 -16.23 -6.48
N LEU A 98 17.29 -16.21 -5.30
CA LEU A 98 17.95 -15.82 -4.04
C LEU A 98 18.48 -17.02 -3.25
N ASP A 99 18.12 -18.25 -3.60
CA ASP A 99 18.64 -19.44 -2.91
C ASP A 99 20.11 -19.66 -3.29
N ARG A 100 21.01 -19.62 -2.30
CA ARG A 100 22.47 -19.74 -2.52
C ARG A 100 22.91 -21.05 -3.16
N ARG A 101 22.07 -22.09 -3.15
CA ARG A 101 22.40 -23.42 -3.71
C ARG A 101 22.11 -23.51 -5.20
N VAL A 102 21.15 -22.72 -5.70
CA VAL A 102 20.65 -22.82 -7.08
C VAL A 102 20.67 -21.49 -7.85
N GLY A 103 20.76 -20.36 -7.14
CA GLY A 103 20.66 -19.01 -7.68
C GLY A 103 21.93 -18.17 -7.50
N GLN A 104 21.78 -16.87 -7.71
CA GLN A 104 22.85 -15.87 -7.62
C GLN A 104 22.34 -14.63 -6.85
N PRO A 105 22.17 -14.73 -5.52
CA PRO A 105 21.58 -13.66 -4.72
C PRO A 105 22.33 -12.33 -4.82
N ASP A 106 23.63 -12.34 -5.12
CA ASP A 106 24.43 -11.13 -5.30
C ASP A 106 24.01 -10.27 -6.50
N LYS A 107 23.24 -10.82 -7.46
CA LYS A 107 22.58 -10.04 -8.51
C LYS A 107 21.40 -9.21 -8.01
N TYR A 108 20.90 -9.51 -6.82
CA TYR A 108 19.73 -8.87 -6.20
C TYR A 108 20.10 -8.27 -4.84
N PRO A 109 21.09 -7.36 -4.77
CA PRO A 109 21.54 -6.78 -3.51
C PRO A 109 20.44 -6.02 -2.76
N HIS A 110 19.45 -5.51 -3.49
CA HIS A 110 18.29 -4.81 -2.94
C HIS A 110 17.26 -5.73 -2.27
N LEU A 111 17.37 -7.06 -2.42
CA LEU A 111 16.45 -8.05 -1.83
C LEU A 111 17.14 -9.02 -0.89
N LYS A 112 18.36 -9.45 -1.23
CA LYS A 112 19.03 -10.61 -0.61
C LYS A 112 19.22 -10.53 0.91
N ASP A 113 19.30 -9.32 1.45
CA ASP A 113 19.61 -9.09 2.87
C ASP A 113 18.37 -9.05 3.78
N TRP A 114 17.18 -8.81 3.23
CA TRP A 114 15.95 -8.67 4.02
C TRP A 114 14.82 -9.62 3.60
N LEU A 115 14.81 -10.12 2.36
CA LEU A 115 13.78 -11.06 1.91
C LEU A 115 14.13 -12.47 2.41
N HIS A 116 13.45 -12.93 3.46
CA HIS A 116 13.67 -14.22 4.10
C HIS A 116 13.05 -15.36 3.28
N ILE A 117 13.67 -15.67 2.15
CA ILE A 117 13.18 -16.66 1.18
C ILE A 117 12.97 -18.06 1.77
N HIS A 118 13.82 -18.51 2.70
CA HIS A 118 13.67 -19.83 3.32
C HIS A 118 12.45 -19.88 4.26
N TRP A 119 12.10 -18.75 4.88
CA TRP A 119 10.89 -18.66 5.69
C TRP A 119 9.65 -18.68 4.79
N LEU A 120 9.66 -17.88 3.72
CA LEU A 120 8.56 -17.82 2.75
C LEU A 120 8.33 -19.18 2.09
N GLY A 121 9.38 -19.81 1.56
CA GLY A 121 9.29 -21.10 0.89
C GLY A 121 8.89 -22.27 1.81
N ARG A 122 9.01 -22.11 3.14
CA ARG A 122 8.61 -23.13 4.13
C ARG A 122 7.20 -22.91 4.67
N HIS A 123 6.79 -21.67 4.90
CA HIS A 123 5.58 -21.35 5.66
C HIS A 123 4.46 -20.70 4.83
N VAL A 124 4.76 -20.29 3.61
CA VAL A 124 3.79 -19.70 2.70
C VAL A 124 3.55 -20.67 1.55
N ALA A 125 2.29 -20.99 1.29
CA ALA A 125 1.95 -21.87 0.19
C ALA A 125 2.37 -21.22 -1.13
N LYS A 126 2.89 -22.02 -2.07
CA LYS A 126 3.45 -21.49 -3.33
C LYS A 126 2.44 -20.66 -4.12
N HIS A 127 1.17 -21.06 -4.15
CA HIS A 127 0.14 -20.29 -4.85
C HIS A 127 -0.10 -18.91 -4.21
N THR A 128 0.17 -18.73 -2.91
CA THR A 128 0.07 -17.45 -2.19
C THR A 128 1.25 -16.51 -2.48
N LEU A 129 2.32 -17.01 -3.12
CA LEU A 129 3.45 -16.18 -3.58
C LEU A 129 3.14 -15.54 -4.94
N ASN A 130 1.88 -15.14 -5.12
CA ASN A 130 1.40 -14.31 -6.21
C ASN A 130 0.88 -13.03 -5.52
N ILE A 131 1.40 -11.86 -5.86
CA ILE A 131 1.04 -10.62 -5.15
C ILE A 131 -0.41 -10.20 -5.45
N LYS A 132 -1.02 -10.72 -6.53
CA LYS A 132 -2.25 -10.21 -7.15
C LYS A 132 -3.48 -10.25 -6.26
N GLU A 133 -3.57 -11.22 -5.36
CA GLU A 133 -4.73 -11.47 -4.48
C GLU A 133 -4.47 -10.95 -3.06
N GLY A 134 -3.51 -10.04 -2.91
CA GLY A 134 -3.14 -9.45 -1.63
C GLY A 134 -1.86 -10.03 -1.02
N ALA A 135 -1.33 -9.32 -0.03
CA ALA A 135 -0.09 -9.71 0.66
C ALA A 135 -0.26 -10.79 1.75
N ALA A 136 -1.45 -11.34 1.97
CA ALA A 136 -1.73 -12.42 2.92
C ALA A 136 -1.24 -12.23 4.38
N GLN A 137 -1.28 -10.99 4.86
CA GLN A 137 -0.68 -10.58 6.15
C GLN A 137 0.83 -10.84 6.26
N GLN A 138 1.51 -11.07 5.13
CA GLN A 138 2.96 -11.24 5.05
C GLN A 138 3.62 -9.91 4.71
N ARG A 139 4.24 -9.28 5.71
CA ARG A 139 4.92 -7.98 5.57
C ARG A 139 6.01 -8.00 4.49
N GLN A 140 6.70 -9.13 4.35
CA GLN A 140 7.73 -9.30 3.33
C GLN A 140 7.16 -9.27 1.91
N ILE A 141 5.93 -9.76 1.70
CA ILE A 141 5.26 -9.74 0.39
C ILE A 141 4.86 -8.31 0.04
N GLY A 142 4.23 -7.60 0.98
CA GLY A 142 3.88 -6.18 0.79
C GLY A 142 5.10 -5.31 0.49
N ARG A 143 6.18 -5.50 1.26
CA ARG A 143 7.45 -4.81 1.02
C ARG A 143 8.03 -5.15 -0.35
N PHE A 144 8.06 -6.42 -0.73
CA PHE A 144 8.57 -6.86 -2.03
C PHE A 144 7.80 -6.22 -3.19
N ALA A 145 6.46 -6.19 -3.10
CA ALA A 145 5.59 -5.53 -4.07
C ALA A 145 5.95 -4.04 -4.23
N MET A 146 6.19 -3.35 -3.12
CA MET A 146 6.60 -1.94 -3.15
C MET A 146 7.96 -1.74 -3.83
N PHE A 147 8.96 -2.57 -3.53
CA PHE A 147 10.29 -2.42 -4.13
C PHE A 147 10.31 -2.74 -5.63
N GLN A 148 9.49 -3.67 -6.11
CA GLN A 148 9.31 -3.89 -7.55
C GLN A 148 8.73 -2.67 -8.28
N ASN A 149 7.97 -1.85 -7.55
CA ASN A 149 7.31 -0.67 -8.09
C ASN A 149 7.99 0.66 -7.71
N ALA A 150 9.15 0.62 -7.05
CA ALA A 150 9.75 1.78 -6.39
C ALA A 150 9.88 3.00 -7.30
N ASP A 151 10.47 2.84 -8.49
CA ASP A 151 10.68 3.94 -9.44
C ASP A 151 9.35 4.57 -9.88
N ARG A 152 8.36 3.72 -10.20
CA ARG A 152 7.04 4.17 -10.64
C ARG A 152 6.24 4.84 -9.51
N ILE A 153 6.37 4.33 -8.28
CA ILE A 153 5.79 4.95 -7.07
C ILE A 153 6.39 6.33 -6.84
N ILE A 154 7.72 6.46 -6.89
CA ILE A 154 8.42 7.74 -6.74
C ILE A 154 7.99 8.72 -7.83
N GLN A 155 7.89 8.27 -9.08
CA GLN A 155 7.41 9.10 -10.20
C GLN A 155 5.97 9.57 -9.97
N ARG A 156 5.08 8.67 -9.55
CA ARG A 156 3.67 9.02 -9.27
C ARG A 156 3.57 10.04 -8.14
N MET A 157 4.25 9.81 -7.02
CA MET A 157 4.29 10.75 -5.89
C MET A 157 4.87 12.11 -6.30
N THR A 158 5.92 12.12 -7.13
CA THR A 158 6.52 13.36 -7.64
C THR A 158 5.51 14.16 -8.44
N GLN A 159 4.73 13.49 -9.30
CA GLN A 159 3.69 14.13 -10.09
C GLN A 159 2.58 14.71 -9.21
N GLU A 160 2.08 13.95 -8.24
CA GLU A 160 1.02 14.44 -7.34
C GLU A 160 1.49 15.62 -6.47
N LEU A 161 2.70 15.54 -5.92
CA LEU A 161 3.27 16.64 -5.14
C LEU A 161 3.41 17.92 -5.97
N ARG A 162 3.83 17.82 -7.24
CA ARG A 162 3.90 18.98 -8.16
C ARG A 162 2.52 19.53 -8.51
N ASN A 163 1.52 18.66 -8.68
CA ASN A 163 0.16 19.07 -9.00
C ASN A 163 -0.48 19.87 -7.84
N ILE A 164 -0.20 19.48 -6.60
CA ILE A 164 -0.80 20.09 -5.40
C ILE A 164 -0.01 21.32 -4.93
N LYS A 165 1.31 21.35 -5.17
CA LYS A 165 2.20 22.41 -4.71
C LYS A 165 1.90 23.72 -5.44
N HIS A 166 1.33 24.67 -4.69
CA HIS A 166 1.08 26.03 -5.17
C HIS A 166 1.76 27.07 -4.27
N GLY A 167 2.51 27.98 -4.87
CA GLY A 167 3.22 29.04 -4.15
C GLY A 167 4.26 28.48 -3.17
N GLU A 168 4.49 29.18 -2.06
CA GLU A 168 5.54 28.83 -1.08
C GLU A 168 5.07 27.90 0.06
N THR A 169 3.79 27.50 0.09
CA THR A 169 3.23 26.70 1.19
C THR A 169 3.76 25.27 1.27
N ILE A 170 3.97 24.77 2.48
CA ILE A 170 4.36 23.37 2.71
C ILE A 170 3.20 22.44 2.36
N VAL A 171 3.48 21.35 1.65
CA VAL A 171 2.49 20.28 1.38
C VAL A 171 2.47 19.31 2.55
N ASN A 172 1.29 19.04 3.09
CA ASN A 172 1.10 18.06 4.15
C ASN A 172 0.97 16.67 3.52
N VAL A 173 1.83 15.74 3.92
CA VAL A 173 1.77 14.36 3.43
C VAL A 173 1.35 13.46 4.57
N TRP A 174 0.25 12.74 4.39
CA TRP A 174 -0.25 11.77 5.34
C TRP A 174 0.00 10.37 4.81
N ILE A 175 0.59 9.51 5.63
CA ILE A 175 0.88 8.12 5.29
C ILE A 175 0.10 7.25 6.26
N ILE A 176 -0.89 6.52 5.75
CA ILE A 176 -1.90 5.83 6.55
C ILE A 176 -1.84 4.33 6.27
N GLY A 177 -1.81 3.52 7.32
CA GLY A 177 -1.89 2.07 7.21
C GLY A 177 -2.12 1.40 8.56
N SER A 178 -2.05 0.08 8.57
CA SER A 178 -2.16 -0.73 9.79
C SER A 178 -0.89 -1.52 10.03
N SER A 179 -0.54 -1.71 11.31
CA SER A 179 0.54 -2.62 11.70
C SER A 179 0.15 -4.10 11.62
N ALA A 180 -1.13 -4.43 11.42
CA ALA A 180 -1.64 -5.82 11.36
C ALA A 180 -1.64 -6.44 9.95
N GLY A 181 -1.64 -5.60 8.91
CA GLY A 181 -1.75 -6.05 7.51
C GLY A 181 -0.41 -6.44 6.87
N GLY A 182 -0.46 -7.10 5.71
CA GLY A 182 0.73 -7.45 4.94
C GLY A 182 1.29 -6.24 4.16
N THR A 183 0.41 -5.55 3.42
CA THR A 183 0.78 -4.38 2.61
C THR A 183 1.12 -3.18 3.47
N GLY A 184 0.17 -2.71 4.29
CA GLY A 184 0.37 -1.53 5.15
C GLY A 184 1.61 -1.65 6.05
N ALA A 185 1.68 -2.70 6.86
CA ALA A 185 2.80 -2.86 7.81
C ALA A 185 4.14 -3.17 7.11
N GLY A 186 4.09 -3.74 5.90
CA GLY A 186 5.29 -4.02 5.11
C GLY A 186 5.87 -2.79 4.39
N THR A 187 5.07 -1.76 4.15
CA THR A 187 5.44 -0.65 3.25
C THR A 187 5.55 0.71 3.92
N ILE A 188 4.94 0.93 5.09
CA ILE A 188 4.74 2.27 5.64
C ILE A 188 6.03 3.08 5.88
N LEU A 189 7.12 2.40 6.29
CA LEU A 189 8.42 3.05 6.50
C LEU A 189 9.11 3.38 5.18
N ASP A 190 9.06 2.44 4.22
CA ASP A 190 9.61 2.65 2.89
C ASP A 190 8.84 3.75 2.15
N ALA A 191 7.52 3.86 2.36
CA ALA A 191 6.69 4.94 1.84
C ALA A 191 7.13 6.32 2.32
N ALA A 192 7.43 6.47 3.61
CA ALA A 192 7.95 7.72 4.15
C ALA A 192 9.30 8.09 3.54
N TYR A 193 10.17 7.11 3.30
CA TYR A 193 11.45 7.33 2.66
C TYR A 193 11.31 7.71 1.17
N MET A 194 10.53 6.96 0.40
CA MET A 194 10.28 7.23 -1.02
C MET A 194 9.55 8.57 -1.22
N THR A 195 8.68 8.97 -0.29
CA THR A 195 8.04 10.30 -0.28
C THR A 195 9.09 11.41 -0.20
N ARG A 196 10.12 11.27 0.65
CA ARG A 196 11.20 12.26 0.76
C ARG A 196 12.02 12.36 -0.53
N ILE A 197 12.23 11.23 -1.22
CA ILE A 197 12.89 11.23 -2.53
C ILE A 197 12.01 11.94 -3.57
N ALA A 198 10.73 11.59 -3.64
CA ALA A 198 9.78 12.18 -4.58
C ALA A 198 9.59 13.69 -4.37
N ALA A 199 9.71 14.15 -3.13
CA ALA A 199 9.58 15.55 -2.75
C ALA A 199 10.88 16.35 -2.90
N ALA A 200 11.91 15.85 -3.61
CA ALA A 200 13.13 16.61 -3.82
C ALA A 200 12.84 18.01 -4.39
N GLY A 201 13.20 19.05 -3.63
CA GLY A 201 12.92 20.46 -3.99
C GLY A 201 11.52 20.97 -3.64
N ILE A 202 10.67 20.17 -3.00
CA ILE A 202 9.33 20.55 -2.53
C ILE A 202 9.32 20.52 -0.99
N GLY A 203 8.92 21.62 -0.36
CA GLY A 203 8.72 21.67 1.08
C GLY A 203 7.53 20.80 1.51
N ILE A 204 7.80 19.73 2.25
CA ILE A 204 6.79 18.79 2.74
C ILE A 204 6.86 18.59 4.25
N GLN A 205 5.72 18.25 4.86
CA GLN A 205 5.62 17.75 6.23
C GLN A 205 4.95 16.37 6.21
N ILE A 206 5.66 15.33 6.64
CA ILE A 206 5.16 13.95 6.64
C ILE A 206 4.60 13.60 8.02
N THR A 207 3.36 13.11 8.07
CA THR A 207 2.71 12.53 9.26
C THR A 207 2.32 11.09 8.97
N GLY A 208 2.77 10.16 9.82
CA GLY A 208 2.35 8.76 9.77
C GLY A 208 1.17 8.50 10.71
N VAL A 209 0.16 7.77 10.23
CA VAL A 209 -0.98 7.29 11.02
C VAL A 209 -1.02 5.78 10.92
N ILE A 210 -0.79 5.11 12.05
CA ILE A 210 -0.69 3.65 12.12
C ILE A 210 -1.81 3.14 13.01
N VAL A 211 -2.70 2.36 12.42
CA VAL A 211 -3.74 1.63 13.15
C VAL A 211 -3.12 0.39 13.80
N LEU A 212 -3.35 0.21 15.09
CA LEU A 212 -2.83 -0.92 15.86
C LEU A 212 -3.73 -2.15 15.73
N PRO A 213 -3.20 -3.37 15.96
CA PRO A 213 -3.90 -4.60 15.65
C PRO A 213 -5.16 -4.86 16.47
N ASP A 214 -5.29 -4.25 17.65
CA ASP A 214 -6.43 -4.42 18.57
C ASP A 214 -7.79 -4.15 17.92
N VAL A 215 -7.84 -3.27 16.90
CA VAL A 215 -9.07 -2.97 16.15
C VAL A 215 -9.59 -4.17 15.35
N TYR A 216 -8.79 -5.23 15.22
CA TYR A 216 -9.09 -6.46 14.50
C TYR A 216 -9.22 -7.67 15.42
N SER A 217 -9.20 -7.46 16.75
CA SER A 217 -9.23 -8.55 17.73
C SER A 217 -10.48 -9.45 17.63
N ASP A 218 -11.59 -8.90 17.13
CA ASP A 218 -12.89 -9.56 16.96
C ASP A 218 -13.17 -10.00 15.51
N LYS A 219 -12.24 -9.77 14.58
CA LYS A 219 -12.42 -10.07 13.15
C LYS A 219 -11.97 -11.49 12.81
N GLU A 220 -12.88 -12.28 12.25
CA GLU A 220 -12.54 -13.58 11.66
C GLU A 220 -11.60 -13.40 10.44
N GLY A 221 -10.74 -14.40 10.21
CA GLY A 221 -9.78 -14.38 9.09
C GLY A 221 -8.49 -13.59 9.34
N ILE A 222 -8.40 -12.80 10.41
CA ILE A 222 -7.17 -12.11 10.79
C ILE A 222 -6.31 -13.02 11.68
N SER A 223 -5.14 -13.41 11.17
CA SER A 223 -4.20 -14.22 11.91
C SER A 223 -3.59 -13.41 13.06
N GLN A 224 -3.95 -13.77 14.29
CA GLN A 224 -3.40 -13.15 15.51
C GLN A 224 -1.87 -13.27 15.55
N ALA A 225 -1.31 -14.41 15.11
CA ALA A 225 0.15 -14.62 15.06
C ALA A 225 0.88 -13.77 14.00
N ARG A 226 0.16 -13.21 13.01
CA ARG A 226 0.75 -12.31 12.01
C ARG A 226 0.45 -10.85 12.33
N ALA A 227 -0.68 -10.58 12.98
CA ALA A 227 -1.13 -9.25 13.33
C ALA A 227 -0.32 -8.63 14.49
N TYR A 228 0.06 -9.44 15.49
CA TYR A 228 0.82 -9.07 16.68
C TYR A 228 2.25 -9.62 16.64
#